data_AF-A0A218NLM2-F1
#
_entry.id   AF-A0A218NLM2-F1
#
_cell.length_a   1.000
_cell.length_b   1.000
_cell.length_c   1.000
_cell.angle_alpha   90.00
_cell.angle_beta   90.00
_cell.angle_gamma   90.00
#
_symmetry.space_group_name_H-M   'P 1'
#
loop_
_entity.id
_entity.type
_entity.pdbx_description
1 polymer ?
#
loop_
_entity_poly.entity_id
_entity_poly.type
_entity_poly.pdbx_seq_one_letter_code
_entity_poly.pdbx_strand_id
1 'polypeptide(L)'
;MPEAVKKTSKRKSSSAKSSKKEVKVAISKSKRKRSIARASVKNGPGTIRINGRLIDTIEPTFIKDEVLTPINFSDMTKDICNKLSISVNVHGGGVSSQAQACASAIAKAIVEYSGSAEIKREYLNYNRNLLIDDPRRVEPKKFLGPKARARFQTSYR
;
A
#
# COMPACT_ATOMS: atom_id res chain seq x y z
N MET A 1 -8.03 -74.09 10.85
CA MET A 1 -8.85 -72.86 11.05
C MET A 1 -7.98 -71.83 11.75
N PRO A 2 -8.12 -70.53 11.40
CA PRO A 2 -7.04 -69.56 11.14
C PRO A 2 -6.48 -68.94 12.44
N GLU A 3 -5.35 -68.23 12.45
CA GLU A 3 -5.33 -66.77 12.24
C GLU A 3 -3.96 -66.25 11.80
N ALA A 4 -4.01 -65.35 10.82
CA ALA A 4 -2.90 -64.66 10.21
C ALA A 4 -2.70 -63.26 10.84
N VAL A 5 -1.43 -62.91 11.05
CA VAL A 5 -0.82 -61.59 10.79
C VAL A 5 -1.34 -60.37 11.57
N LYS A 6 -0.43 -59.77 12.36
CA LYS A 6 -0.15 -58.32 12.33
C LYS A 6 1.22 -58.02 12.95
N LYS A 7 2.27 -58.00 12.13
CA LYS A 7 3.50 -57.24 12.46
C LYS A 7 3.14 -55.76 12.39
N THR A 8 2.98 -55.12 13.54
CA THR A 8 2.83 -53.67 13.65
C THR A 8 4.14 -53.00 13.24
N SER A 9 4.24 -52.56 11.99
CA SER A 9 5.30 -51.65 11.57
C SER A 9 5.02 -50.28 12.21
N LYS A 10 5.89 -49.87 13.14
CA LYS A 10 5.93 -48.48 13.62
C LYS A 10 6.25 -47.59 12.40
N ARG A 11 5.23 -46.98 11.80
CA ARG A 11 5.42 -45.87 10.85
C ARG A 11 6.11 -44.74 11.62
N LYS A 12 7.42 -44.57 11.43
CA LYS A 12 8.12 -43.34 11.80
C LYS A 12 7.50 -42.21 10.98
N SER A 13 6.65 -41.40 11.61
CA SER A 13 6.24 -40.12 11.04
C SER A 13 7.45 -39.19 11.04
N SER A 14 8.21 -39.20 9.95
CA SER A 14 9.24 -38.20 9.69
C SER A 14 8.55 -36.85 9.45
N SER A 15 8.28 -36.11 10.53
CA SER A 15 7.87 -34.70 10.42
C SER A 15 9.08 -33.91 9.92
N ALA A 16 9.24 -33.85 8.60
CA ALA A 16 10.21 -32.98 7.98
C ALA A 16 9.88 -31.54 8.38
N LYS A 17 10.71 -30.94 9.23
CA LYS A 17 10.66 -29.49 9.50
C LYS A 17 10.90 -28.81 8.16
N SER A 18 9.85 -28.31 7.52
CA SER A 18 9.97 -27.52 6.29
C SER A 18 10.86 -26.32 6.60
N SER A 19 12.01 -26.24 5.96
CA SER A 19 12.91 -25.09 6.07
C SER A 19 12.12 -23.82 5.75
N LYS A 20 12.08 -22.90 6.72
CA LYS A 20 11.34 -21.64 6.63
C LYS A 20 12.03 -20.80 5.55
N LYS A 21 11.51 -20.81 4.32
CA LYS A 21 12.04 -20.01 3.22
C LYS A 21 11.93 -18.54 3.63
N GLU A 22 13.05 -17.83 3.75
CA GLU A 22 13.04 -16.41 4.10
C GLU A 22 12.28 -15.63 3.02
N VAL A 23 11.12 -15.11 3.38
CA VAL A 23 10.28 -14.34 2.45
C VAL A 23 10.78 -12.91 2.48
N LYS A 24 11.31 -12.42 1.35
CA LYS A 24 11.62 -11.00 1.18
C LYS A 24 10.32 -10.21 1.22
N VAL A 25 10.10 -9.44 2.29
CA VAL A 25 8.94 -8.57 2.48
C VAL A 25 9.42 -7.13 2.60
N ALA A 26 8.92 -6.25 1.74
CA ALA A 26 9.13 -4.81 1.86
C ALA A 26 7.90 -4.18 2.53
N ILE A 27 8.13 -3.30 3.51
CA ILE A 27 7.05 -2.64 4.27
C ILE A 27 7.29 -1.15 4.24
N SER A 28 6.36 -0.42 3.64
CA SER A 28 6.44 1.03 3.53
C SER A 28 5.28 1.73 4.26
N LYS A 29 5.49 3.00 4.59
CA LYS A 29 4.46 3.90 5.13
C LYS A 29 4.41 5.20 4.35
N SER A 30 3.21 5.76 4.24
CA SER A 30 3.00 7.10 3.68
C SER A 30 1.92 7.83 4.45
N LYS A 31 1.91 9.16 4.30
CA LYS A 31 0.91 10.03 4.92
C LYS A 31 0.48 11.13 3.96
N ARG A 32 -0.83 11.36 3.91
CA ARG A 32 -1.43 12.51 3.20
C ARG A 32 -2.51 13.12 4.08
N LYS A 33 -2.34 14.37 4.49
CA LYS A 33 -3.20 15.02 5.51
C LYS A 33 -3.32 14.12 6.76
N ARG A 34 -4.53 13.67 7.10
CA ARG A 34 -4.79 12.77 8.24
C ARG A 34 -4.79 11.27 7.87
N SER A 35 -4.70 10.94 6.58
CA SER A 35 -4.69 9.56 6.10
C SER A 35 -3.30 8.94 6.24
N ILE A 36 -3.28 7.72 6.76
CA ILE A 36 -2.08 6.91 6.95
C ILE A 36 -2.28 5.61 6.17
N ALA A 37 -1.34 5.29 5.28
CA ALA A 37 -1.32 4.04 4.55
C ALA A 37 -0.05 3.25 4.88
N ARG A 38 -0.21 1.93 5.01
CA ARG A 38 0.87 0.97 5.23
C ARG A 38 0.77 -0.09 4.14
N ALA A 39 1.80 -0.22 3.31
CA ALA A 39 1.84 -1.21 2.24
C ALA A 39 2.85 -2.31 2.59
N SER A 40 2.45 -3.55 2.35
CA SER A 40 3.31 -4.73 2.43
C SER A 40 3.39 -5.38 1.06
N VAL A 41 4.61 -5.60 0.58
CA VAL A 41 4.90 -6.21 -0.71
C VAL A 41 5.62 -7.53 -0.48
N LYS A 42 5.09 -8.59 -1.10
CA LYS A 42 5.64 -9.95 -1.07
C LYS A 42 5.64 -10.54 -2.48
N ASN A 43 6.44 -11.56 -2.74
CA ASN A 43 6.33 -12.33 -3.98
C ASN A 43 4.94 -12.99 -4.08
N GLY A 44 4.28 -12.88 -5.23
CA GLY A 44 2.94 -13.42 -5.42
C GLY A 44 2.33 -13.14 -6.80
N PRO A 45 1.05 -13.53 -7.02
CA PRO A 45 0.43 -13.55 -8.35
C PRO A 45 -0.14 -12.19 -8.79
N GLY A 46 0.57 -11.08 -8.57
CA GLY A 46 0.13 -9.77 -9.08
C GLY A 46 -1.08 -9.14 -8.38
N THR A 47 -1.55 -9.69 -7.26
CA THR A 47 -2.80 -9.24 -6.65
C THR A 47 -2.60 -7.99 -5.79
N ILE A 48 -3.42 -6.96 -6.03
CA ILE A 48 -3.47 -5.72 -5.26
C ILE A 48 -4.72 -5.70 -4.37
N ARG A 49 -4.51 -5.50 -3.06
CA ARG A 49 -5.61 -5.43 -2.08
C ARG A 49 -5.50 -4.17 -1.23
N ILE A 50 -6.64 -3.52 -0.97
CA ILE A 50 -6.75 -2.38 -0.05
C ILE A 50 -7.78 -2.73 1.03
N ASN A 51 -7.36 -2.71 2.29
CA ASN A 51 -8.19 -3.11 3.44
C ASN A 51 -8.91 -4.46 3.23
N GLY A 52 -8.20 -5.43 2.63
CA GLY A 52 -8.72 -6.77 2.33
C GLY A 52 -9.57 -6.89 1.05
N ARG A 53 -10.01 -5.77 0.45
CA ARG A 53 -10.79 -5.73 -0.80
C ARG A 53 -9.87 -5.67 -2.03
N LEU A 54 -10.32 -6.23 -3.14
CA LEU A 54 -9.60 -6.13 -4.42
C LEU A 54 -9.72 -4.71 -4.99
N ILE A 55 -8.70 -4.27 -5.73
CA ILE A 55 -8.69 -2.94 -6.36
C ILE A 55 -9.89 -2.72 -7.30
N ASP A 56 -10.27 -3.77 -8.04
CA ASP A 56 -11.38 -3.71 -9.01
C ASP A 56 -12.74 -3.45 -8.37
N THR A 57 -12.88 -3.76 -7.08
CA THR A 57 -14.14 -3.56 -6.32
C THR A 57 -14.28 -2.13 -5.79
N ILE A 58 -13.24 -1.29 -5.86
CA ILE A 58 -13.22 0.02 -5.18
C ILE A 58 -13.88 1.10 -6.03
N GLU A 59 -15.18 1.30 -5.93
CA GLU A 59 -15.80 2.48 -6.55
C GLU A 59 -15.53 3.75 -5.72
N PRO A 60 -15.39 4.93 -6.36
CA PRO A 60 -15.48 5.28 -7.79
C PRO A 60 -14.16 5.13 -8.58
N THR A 61 -14.25 5.09 -9.92
CA THR A 61 -13.10 4.88 -10.84
C THR A 61 -11.96 5.85 -10.64
N PHE A 62 -12.25 7.13 -10.41
CA PHE A 62 -11.22 8.15 -10.14
C PHE A 62 -10.27 7.78 -8.99
N ILE A 63 -10.82 7.15 -7.94
CA ILE A 63 -10.02 6.69 -6.80
C ILE A 63 -9.13 5.51 -7.18
N LYS A 64 -9.65 4.58 -8.01
CA LYS A 64 -8.85 3.46 -8.52
C LYS A 64 -7.66 3.97 -9.33
N ASP A 65 -7.89 4.90 -10.24
CA ASP A 65 -6.85 5.46 -11.11
C ASP A 65 -5.75 6.16 -10.31
N GLU A 66 -6.14 6.91 -9.27
CA GLU A 66 -5.20 7.58 -8.39
C GLU A 66 -4.33 6.58 -7.61
N VAL A 67 -4.89 5.44 -7.18
CA VAL A 67 -4.10 4.38 -6.52
C VAL A 67 -3.23 3.59 -7.50
N LEU A 68 -3.70 3.38 -8.73
CA LEU A 68 -2.99 2.63 -9.78
C LEU A 68 -1.92 3.47 -10.50
N THR A 69 -1.91 4.79 -10.31
CA THR A 69 -0.92 5.73 -10.86
C THR A 69 0.55 5.23 -10.79
N PRO A 70 1.09 4.79 -9.64
CA PRO A 70 2.46 4.28 -9.58
C PRO A 70 2.68 3.02 -10.43
N ILE A 71 1.67 2.19 -10.63
CA ILE A 71 1.77 0.92 -11.37
C ILE A 71 1.69 1.16 -12.87
N ASN A 72 0.77 2.03 -13.30
CA ASN A 72 0.51 2.29 -14.70
C ASN A 72 1.57 3.19 -15.37
N PHE A 73 2.45 3.82 -14.58
CA PHE A 73 3.41 4.81 -15.08
C PHE A 73 4.48 4.23 -16.00
N SER A 74 5.02 3.04 -15.69
CA SER A 74 6.15 2.44 -16.43
C SER A 74 5.90 0.95 -16.65
N ASP A 75 6.16 0.46 -17.86
CA ASP A 75 5.95 -0.94 -18.21
C ASP A 75 6.88 -1.86 -17.40
N MET A 76 8.08 -1.40 -17.04
CA MET A 76 8.96 -2.10 -16.10
C MET A 76 8.30 -2.28 -14.73
N THR A 77 7.54 -1.29 -14.27
CA THR A 77 6.81 -1.40 -12.99
C THR A 77 5.67 -2.39 -13.10
N LYS A 78 4.95 -2.44 -14.23
CA LYS A 78 3.89 -3.44 -14.45
C LYS A 78 4.43 -4.86 -14.38
N ASP A 79 5.57 -5.13 -15.01
CA ASP A 79 6.20 -6.45 -14.98
C ASP A 79 6.62 -6.88 -13.58
N ILE A 80 7.11 -5.93 -12.79
CA ILE A 80 7.44 -6.14 -11.38
C ILE A 80 6.16 -6.39 -10.57
N CYS A 81 5.13 -5.58 -10.76
CA CYS A 81 3.85 -5.70 -10.08
C CYS A 81 3.18 -7.05 -10.35
N ASN A 82 3.25 -7.59 -11.58
CA ASN A 82 2.69 -8.90 -11.93
C ASN A 82 3.29 -10.06 -11.12
N LYS A 83 4.51 -9.90 -10.60
CA LYS A 83 5.22 -10.90 -9.77
C LYS A 83 5.06 -10.66 -8.26
N LEU A 84 4.31 -9.62 -7.88
CA LEU A 84 4.18 -9.18 -6.49
C LEU A 84 2.73 -9.22 -6.03
N SER A 85 2.53 -9.64 -4.78
CA SER A 85 1.27 -9.43 -4.08
C SER A 85 1.43 -8.21 -3.17
N ILE A 86 0.56 -7.23 -3.39
CA ILE A 86 0.56 -5.94 -2.70
C ILE A 86 -0.68 -5.88 -1.81
N SER A 87 -0.46 -5.71 -0.51
CA SER A 87 -1.55 -5.49 0.45
C SER A 87 -1.36 -4.15 1.14
N VAL A 88 -2.39 -3.31 1.12
CA VAL A 88 -2.37 -1.96 1.69
C VAL A 88 -3.43 -1.85 2.76
N ASN A 89 -3.02 -1.42 3.95
CA ASN A 89 -3.93 -1.05 5.03
C ASN A 89 -3.96 0.47 5.17
N VAL A 90 -5.14 1.07 5.08
CA VAL A 90 -5.34 2.52 5.15
C VAL A 90 -6.39 2.89 6.20
N HIS A 91 -6.11 3.95 6.96
CA HIS A 91 -7.04 4.50 7.95
C HIS A 91 -6.89 6.03 8.08
N GLY A 92 -7.96 6.68 8.53
CA GLY A 92 -8.02 8.12 8.77
C GLY A 92 -8.18 9.00 7.51
N GLY A 93 -8.48 10.28 7.73
CA GLY A 93 -8.73 11.27 6.67
C GLY A 93 -9.98 10.97 5.83
N GLY A 94 -9.97 11.37 4.55
CA GLY A 94 -11.06 11.11 3.60
C GLY A 94 -10.58 10.34 2.36
N VAL A 95 -11.51 9.95 1.50
CA VAL A 95 -11.28 8.99 0.39
C VAL A 95 -10.16 9.41 -0.57
N SER A 96 -10.11 10.68 -1.02
CA SER A 96 -9.04 11.16 -1.91
C SER A 96 -7.68 11.22 -1.22
N SER A 97 -7.62 11.65 0.05
CA SER A 97 -6.36 11.62 0.79
C SER A 97 -5.87 10.20 1.07
N GLN A 98 -6.80 9.25 1.25
CA GLN A 98 -6.47 7.83 1.38
C GLN A 98 -5.90 7.28 0.08
N ALA A 99 -6.52 7.59 -1.07
CA ALA A 99 -6.05 7.19 -2.40
C ALA A 99 -4.60 7.64 -2.65
N GLN A 100 -4.32 8.93 -2.43
CA GLN A 100 -2.98 9.51 -2.59
C GLN A 100 -1.96 8.89 -1.62
N ALA A 101 -2.37 8.60 -0.37
CA ALA A 101 -1.51 7.89 0.56
C ALA A 101 -1.22 6.45 0.07
N CYS A 102 -2.23 5.71 -0.37
CA CYS A 102 -2.05 4.37 -0.93
C CYS A 102 -1.08 4.38 -2.12
N ALA A 103 -1.24 5.32 -3.05
CA ALA A 103 -0.35 5.49 -4.20
C ALA A 103 1.11 5.67 -3.76
N SER A 104 1.38 6.61 -2.84
CA SER A 104 2.74 6.82 -2.34
C SER A 104 3.30 5.62 -1.57
N ALA A 105 2.46 4.90 -0.82
CA ALA A 105 2.90 3.70 -0.08
C ALA A 105 3.31 2.59 -1.06
N ILE A 106 2.51 2.35 -2.10
CA ILE A 106 2.80 1.36 -3.14
C ILE A 106 4.11 1.71 -3.84
N ALA A 107 4.29 2.97 -4.29
CA ALA A 107 5.50 3.42 -4.96
C ALA A 107 6.75 3.20 -4.09
N LYS A 108 6.71 3.62 -2.82
CA LYS A 108 7.81 3.42 -1.87
C LYS A 108 8.13 1.94 -1.66
N ALA A 109 7.10 1.10 -1.54
CA ALA A 109 7.30 -0.33 -1.31
C ALA A 109 7.90 -1.04 -2.54
N ILE A 110 7.52 -0.62 -3.75
CA ILE A 110 8.11 -1.14 -4.99
C ILE A 110 9.59 -0.75 -5.09
N VAL A 111 9.93 0.51 -4.81
CA VAL A 111 11.34 0.97 -4.82
C VAL A 111 12.17 0.23 -3.77
N GLU A 112 11.65 0.06 -2.56
CA GLU A 112 12.32 -0.65 -1.48
C GLU A 112 12.50 -2.15 -1.80
N TYR A 113 11.50 -2.76 -2.44
CA TYR A 113 11.58 -4.15 -2.86
C TYR A 113 12.59 -4.35 -4.00
N SER A 114 12.54 -3.51 -5.04
CA SER A 114 13.39 -3.63 -6.22
C SER A 114 14.83 -3.20 -5.95
N GLY A 115 15.05 -2.20 -5.09
CA GLY A 115 16.37 -1.61 -4.84
C GLY A 115 16.94 -0.82 -6.03
N SER A 116 16.19 -0.68 -7.12
CA SER A 116 16.66 -0.05 -8.35
C SER A 116 16.61 1.48 -8.27
N ALA A 117 17.76 2.12 -8.50
CA ALA A 117 17.87 3.58 -8.53
C ALA A 117 17.14 4.21 -9.72
N GLU A 118 16.99 3.48 -10.82
CA GLU A 118 16.29 3.91 -12.04
C GLU A 118 14.81 4.17 -11.78
N ILE A 119 14.11 3.19 -11.20
CA ILE A 119 12.69 3.29 -10.81
C ILE A 119 12.47 4.49 -9.89
N LYS A 120 13.39 4.73 -8.95
CA LYS A 120 13.32 5.89 -8.05
C LYS A 120 13.42 7.21 -8.81
N ARG A 121 14.35 7.32 -9.77
CA ARG A 121 14.52 8.54 -10.59
C ARG A 121 13.29 8.77 -11.48
N GLU A 122 12.77 7.72 -12.09
CA GLU A 122 11.54 7.74 -12.88
C GLU A 122 10.35 8.29 -12.08
N TYR A 123 10.10 7.75 -10.88
CA TYR A 123 9.03 8.26 -10.02
C TYR A 123 9.23 9.72 -9.61
N LEU A 124 10.47 10.15 -9.33
CA LEU A 124 10.75 11.54 -8.98
C LEU A 124 10.49 12.49 -10.15
N ASN A 125 10.85 12.08 -11.38
CA ASN A 125 10.64 12.88 -12.58
C ASN A 125 9.16 13.03 -12.91
N TYR A 126 8.37 11.97 -12.72
CA TYR A 126 6.93 12.02 -12.96
C TYR A 126 6.20 12.81 -11.87
N ASN A 127 6.33 12.37 -10.63
CA ASN A 127 5.63 12.98 -9.51
C ASN A 127 6.38 12.76 -8.19
N ARG A 128 7.02 13.83 -7.73
CA ARG A 128 7.72 13.89 -6.45
C ARG A 128 6.88 13.41 -5.26
N ASN A 129 5.56 13.60 -5.29
CA ASN A 129 4.66 13.20 -4.20
C ASN A 129 4.47 11.68 -4.08
N LEU A 130 4.84 10.88 -5.07
CA LEU A 130 4.82 9.41 -4.96
C LEU A 130 5.84 8.93 -3.93
N LEU A 131 7.02 9.55 -3.88
CA LEU A 131 8.08 9.16 -2.96
C LEU A 131 8.17 10.04 -1.72
N ILE A 132 7.77 11.31 -1.80
CA ILE A 132 7.88 12.27 -0.70
C ILE A 132 6.47 12.62 -0.19
N ASP A 133 6.26 12.42 1.11
CA ASP A 133 4.98 12.72 1.75
C ASP A 133 4.71 14.23 1.75
N ASP A 134 3.44 14.61 1.59
CA ASP A 134 3.01 16.01 1.62
C ASP A 134 2.88 16.52 3.07
N PRO A 135 3.66 17.54 3.47
CA PRO A 135 3.67 18.04 4.84
C PRO A 135 2.40 18.83 5.19
N ARG A 136 1.58 19.27 4.22
CA ARG A 136 0.49 20.21 4.47
C ARG A 136 -0.57 19.68 5.44
N ARG A 137 -1.05 20.55 6.33
CA ARG A 137 -2.14 20.28 7.28
C ARG A 137 -3.11 21.46 7.30
N VAL A 138 -4.34 21.21 7.76
CA VAL A 138 -5.34 22.28 7.88
C VAL A 138 -4.93 23.19 9.03
N GLU A 139 -4.83 24.48 8.76
CA GLU A 139 -4.57 25.50 9.77
C GLU A 139 -5.72 25.55 10.79
N PRO A 140 -5.42 25.72 12.09
CA PRO A 140 -6.46 25.88 13.12
C PRO A 140 -7.25 27.18 12.92
N LYS A 141 -8.49 27.20 13.44
CA LYS A 141 -9.34 28.39 13.42
C LYS A 141 -8.75 29.49 14.32
N LYS A 142 -8.75 30.74 13.84
CA LYS A 142 -8.40 31.92 14.62
C LYS A 142 -9.68 32.62 15.12
N PHE A 143 -9.59 33.37 16.22
CA PHE A 143 -10.69 34.18 16.76
C PHE A 143 -11.14 35.25 15.74
N LEU A 144 -12.34 35.84 15.89
CA LEU A 144 -12.89 36.90 15.01
C LEU A 144 -13.06 36.49 13.53
N GLY A 145 -13.54 35.27 13.30
CA GLY A 145 -13.86 34.82 11.95
C GLY A 145 -14.38 33.38 11.92
N PRO A 146 -15.07 32.97 10.84
CA PRO A 146 -15.61 31.61 10.74
C PRO A 146 -14.54 30.56 10.40
N LYS A 147 -13.42 30.92 9.75
CA LYS A 147 -12.37 29.99 9.30
C LYS A 147 -10.97 30.47 9.73
N ALA A 148 -9.93 29.71 9.40
CA ALA A 148 -8.55 30.02 9.76
C ALA A 148 -8.08 31.43 9.32
N ARG A 149 -8.58 31.92 8.17
CA ARG A 149 -8.20 33.22 7.59
C ARG A 149 -9.38 34.16 7.31
N ALA A 150 -10.59 33.63 7.11
CA ALA A 150 -11.77 34.44 6.84
C ALA A 150 -12.16 35.25 8.08
N ARG A 151 -12.46 36.54 7.90
CA ARG A 151 -12.94 37.45 8.94
C ARG A 151 -14.43 37.74 8.76
N PHE A 152 -15.10 38.14 9.84
CA PHE A 152 -16.45 38.68 9.72
C PHE A 152 -16.41 40.03 8.98
N GLN A 153 -17.46 40.33 8.23
CA GLN A 153 -17.59 41.59 7.52
C GLN A 153 -17.62 42.76 8.52
N THR A 154 -16.82 43.80 8.26
CA THR A 154 -16.85 45.05 9.04
C THR A 154 -17.88 46.00 8.44
N SER A 155 -18.64 46.68 9.30
CA SER A 155 -19.56 47.76 8.92
C SER A 155 -19.03 49.09 9.44
N TYR A 156 -18.87 50.07 8.55
CA TYR A 156 -18.55 51.45 8.89
C TYR A 156 -19.80 52.32 8.75
N ARG A 157 -19.79 53.49 9.39
CA ARG A 157 -20.88 54.47 9.39
C ARG A 157 -20.40 55.80 8.84
#